data_AF-A0AAW4SAV5-F1
#
_entry.id   AF-A0AAW4SAV5-F1
#
_cell.length_a   1.000
_cell.length_b   1.000
_cell.length_c   1.000
_cell.angle_alpha   90.00
_cell.angle_beta   90.00
_cell.angle_gamma   90.00
#
_symmetry.space_group_name_H-M   'P 1'
#
loop_
_entity.id
_entity.type
_entity.pdbx_description
1 polymer ?
#
loop_
_entity_poly.entity_id
_entity_poly.type
_entity_poly.pdbx_seq_one_letter_code
_entity_poly.pdbx_strand_id
1 'polypeptide(L)'
;MRPNGRHTAGASQLSALRVWAMGLLLLSAVAISPTTAKAAPSQAAAATTHVYLLRGVLNIFSLGLDTIGARLQAQGVPVTVANFVSWSSLADEAATAYKAGRLKTIILVGHSSGATALPDMIAKLNQLGVPVKLAIGLDSVFKTKLSTGAERYINIYIGDGPGEPVRAAAGFRGKLDNVDIRGSGVGHISIDKNEAIQRRVIAEIDAAIMRSRAPAARVAEPAAPRPARAAAATDPARN
;
A
#
# COMPACT_ATOMS: atom_id res chain seq x y z
N MET A 1 38.95 -61.01 52.01
CA MET A 1 37.67 -60.29 52.21
C MET A 1 37.31 -59.49 50.96
N ARG A 2 36.36 -60.03 50.19
CA ARG A 2 35.41 -59.48 49.18
C ARG A 2 34.64 -60.74 48.68
N PRO A 3 33.36 -60.68 48.22
CA PRO A 3 32.78 -59.60 47.44
C PRO A 3 31.31 -59.22 47.73
N ASN A 4 30.92 -58.16 47.01
CA ASN A 4 29.67 -57.44 46.97
C ASN A 4 28.46 -58.26 46.46
N GLY A 5 27.29 -57.90 46.99
CA GLY A 5 25.96 -58.32 46.55
C GLY A 5 25.47 -57.60 45.29
N ARG A 6 24.49 -58.23 44.65
CA ARG A 6 23.88 -57.90 43.36
C ARG A 6 22.78 -56.86 43.51
N HIS A 7 22.68 -55.96 42.53
CA HIS A 7 21.53 -55.10 42.28
C HIS A 7 20.51 -55.80 41.36
N THR A 8 19.22 -55.64 41.65
CA THR A 8 18.15 -55.78 40.65
C THR A 8 17.13 -54.66 40.81
N ALA A 9 17.02 -53.88 39.73
CA ALA A 9 15.86 -53.20 39.15
C ALA A 9 14.81 -52.54 40.08
N GLY A 10 14.73 -51.21 39.97
CA GLY A 10 13.53 -50.44 40.29
C GLY A 10 12.96 -49.82 39.01
N ALA A 11 11.64 -49.88 38.84
CA ALA A 11 10.91 -49.05 37.90
C ALA A 11 9.49 -48.80 38.40
N SER A 12 8.99 -47.61 38.04
CA SER A 12 7.60 -47.20 37.78
C SER A 12 6.88 -46.37 38.85
N GLN A 13 6.61 -45.08 38.58
CA GLN A 13 5.47 -44.45 37.84
C GLN A 13 4.39 -43.99 38.85
N LEU A 14 4.29 -42.69 39.17
CA LEU A 14 3.35 -41.67 38.64
C LEU A 14 1.85 -41.87 38.94
N SER A 15 1.19 -40.80 39.43
CA SER A 15 -0.19 -40.27 39.13
C SER A 15 -0.82 -39.69 40.42
N ALA A 16 -1.12 -38.40 40.63
CA ALA A 16 -1.98 -37.40 39.95
C ALA A 16 -3.36 -37.22 40.62
N LEU A 17 -3.79 -35.93 40.78
CA LEU A 17 -5.14 -35.36 41.08
C LEU A 17 -5.66 -35.49 42.55
N ARG A 18 -6.35 -34.54 43.23
CA ARG A 18 -6.98 -33.21 42.95
C ARG A 18 -7.63 -32.65 44.26
N VAL A 19 -7.86 -31.31 44.35
CA VAL A 19 -9.04 -30.59 44.97
C VAL A 19 -9.07 -30.43 46.52
N TRP A 20 -9.45 -29.32 47.22
CA TRP A 20 -9.98 -27.95 46.96
C TRP A 20 -9.87 -27.01 48.22
N ALA A 21 -9.80 -25.68 47.97
CA ALA A 21 -10.43 -24.49 48.62
C ALA A 21 -10.41 -24.17 50.15
N MET A 22 -9.99 -22.93 50.51
CA MET A 22 -10.83 -21.74 50.86
C MET A 22 -10.31 -20.88 52.04
N GLY A 23 -10.37 -19.52 51.93
CA GLY A 23 -10.18 -18.60 53.08
C GLY A 23 -10.10 -17.08 52.78
N LEU A 24 -11.29 -16.44 52.77
CA LEU A 24 -11.72 -15.03 52.99
C LEU A 24 -10.79 -13.82 52.72
N LEU A 25 -11.14 -12.85 51.84
CA LEU A 25 -12.16 -11.78 51.89
C LEU A 25 -11.82 -10.59 52.82
N LEU A 26 -11.44 -9.44 52.23
CA LEU A 26 -11.44 -8.12 52.87
C LEU A 26 -12.03 -7.05 51.94
N LEU A 27 -12.99 -6.33 52.50
CA LEU A 27 -13.81 -5.25 51.94
C LEU A 27 -12.99 -4.05 51.45
N SER A 28 -13.34 -3.51 50.29
CA SER A 28 -13.13 -2.09 49.97
C SER A 28 -14.35 -1.60 49.19
N ALA A 29 -15.11 -0.69 49.81
CA ALA A 29 -16.24 -0.01 49.18
C ALA A 29 -15.71 0.99 48.15
N VAL A 30 -15.94 0.71 46.86
CA VAL A 30 -15.79 1.69 45.79
C VAL A 30 -17.16 2.27 45.48
N ALA A 31 -17.32 3.56 45.73
CA ALA A 31 -18.51 4.32 45.38
C ALA A 31 -18.73 4.24 43.86
N ILE A 32 -19.88 3.71 43.44
CA ILE A 32 -20.30 3.68 42.04
C ILE A 32 -20.91 5.05 41.75
N SER A 33 -20.08 6.01 41.34
CA SER A 33 -20.59 7.21 40.66
C SER A 33 -21.02 6.82 39.25
N PRO A 34 -22.22 7.22 38.78
CA PRO A 34 -22.59 7.04 37.39
C PRO A 34 -21.81 8.07 36.57
N THR A 35 -20.58 7.73 36.18
CA THR A 35 -19.87 8.49 35.16
C THR A 35 -20.62 8.25 33.85
N THR A 36 -21.41 9.22 33.42
CA THR A 36 -21.90 9.27 32.04
C THR A 36 -20.66 9.27 31.14
N ALA A 37 -20.34 8.11 30.56
CA ALA A 37 -19.31 8.01 29.55
C ALA A 37 -19.76 8.85 28.35
N LYS A 38 -19.30 10.10 28.30
CA LYS A 38 -19.45 10.93 27.12
C LYS A 38 -18.58 10.28 26.06
N ALA A 39 -19.20 9.52 25.17
CA ALA A 39 -18.54 9.00 23.98
C ALA A 39 -17.87 10.19 23.31
N ALA A 40 -16.54 10.21 23.33
CA ALA A 40 -15.79 11.15 22.51
C ALA A 40 -16.27 10.93 21.08
N PRO A 41 -16.52 11.99 20.30
CA PRO A 41 -16.78 11.80 18.88
C PRO A 41 -15.60 11.01 18.33
N SER A 42 -15.86 9.79 17.88
CA SER A 42 -14.94 9.07 17.02
C SER A 42 -14.81 9.98 15.80
N GLN A 43 -13.79 10.84 15.78
CA GLN A 43 -13.28 11.37 14.53
C GLN A 43 -12.91 10.11 13.76
N ALA A 44 -13.79 9.69 12.86
CA ALA A 44 -13.50 8.64 11.91
C ALA A 44 -12.12 9.00 11.35
N ALA A 45 -11.11 8.18 11.68
CA ALA A 45 -9.74 8.47 11.33
C ALA A 45 -9.72 8.84 9.85
N ALA A 46 -9.28 10.06 9.53
CA ALA A 46 -9.40 10.59 8.19
C ALA A 46 -8.75 9.59 7.23
N ALA A 47 -9.56 9.04 6.31
CA ALA A 47 -9.10 7.95 5.44
C ALA A 47 -7.79 8.33 4.75
N THR A 48 -6.77 7.48 4.89
CA THR A 48 -5.40 7.85 4.56
C THR A 48 -4.94 7.28 3.22
N THR A 49 -3.79 7.77 2.75
CA THR A 49 -2.95 7.06 1.79
C THR A 49 -2.25 5.90 2.49
N HIS A 50 -2.00 4.81 1.76
CA HIS A 50 -1.05 3.76 2.17
C HIS A 50 -0.13 3.38 1.00
N VAL A 51 1.15 3.19 1.29
CA VAL A 51 2.15 2.72 0.32
C VAL A 51 2.56 1.29 0.64
N TYR A 52 2.48 0.39 -0.34
CA TYR A 52 2.95 -0.99 -0.22
C TYR A 52 4.26 -1.15 -1.01
N LEU A 53 5.33 -1.52 -0.32
CA LEU A 53 6.66 -1.74 -0.88
C LEU A 53 6.95 -3.25 -0.93
N LEU A 54 6.97 -3.83 -2.13
CA LEU A 54 7.19 -5.25 -2.36
C LEU A 54 8.66 -5.55 -2.68
N ARG A 55 9.31 -6.30 -1.79
CA ARG A 55 10.67 -6.81 -1.95
C ARG A 55 10.74 -7.99 -2.92
N GLY A 56 11.90 -8.22 -3.52
CA GLY A 56 12.17 -9.38 -4.38
C GLY A 56 12.45 -10.68 -3.62
N VAL A 57 12.94 -11.68 -4.36
CA VAL A 57 13.35 -12.99 -3.83
C VAL A 57 14.40 -12.84 -2.71
N LEU A 58 14.29 -13.67 -1.67
CA LEU A 58 15.11 -13.69 -0.45
C LEU A 58 15.06 -12.44 0.46
N ASN A 59 14.27 -11.40 0.18
CA ASN A 59 14.13 -10.17 1.00
C ASN A 59 15.41 -9.34 1.26
N ILE A 60 16.61 -9.85 0.94
CA ILE A 60 17.91 -9.23 1.20
C ILE A 60 18.38 -8.30 0.09
N PHE A 61 17.85 -8.45 -1.13
CA PHE A 61 18.27 -7.63 -2.27
C PHE A 61 17.53 -6.30 -2.37
N SER A 62 16.44 -6.09 -1.63
CA SER A 62 15.58 -4.89 -1.71
C SER A 62 15.66 -3.98 -0.47
N LEU A 63 16.78 -3.94 0.25
CA LEU A 63 16.94 -3.10 1.46
C LEU A 63 16.80 -1.59 1.19
N GLY A 64 16.97 -1.15 -0.06
CA GLY A 64 16.68 0.23 -0.45
C GLY A 64 15.20 0.58 -0.32
N LEU A 65 14.29 -0.40 -0.43
CA LEU A 65 12.87 -0.18 -0.12
C LEU A 65 12.63 0.12 1.37
N ASP A 66 13.48 -0.37 2.28
CA ASP A 66 13.41 0.02 3.70
C ASP A 66 13.81 1.47 3.91
N THR A 67 14.82 1.93 3.17
CA THR A 67 15.23 3.34 3.20
C THR A 67 14.13 4.25 2.64
N ILE A 68 13.50 3.87 1.52
CA ILE A 68 12.34 4.58 0.98
C ILE A 68 11.19 4.56 1.99
N GLY A 69 10.89 3.40 2.58
CA GLY A 69 9.83 3.24 3.56
C GLY A 69 10.03 4.12 4.80
N ALA A 70 11.24 4.15 5.35
CA ALA A 70 11.59 4.99 6.49
C ALA A 70 11.46 6.49 6.17
N ARG A 71 11.89 6.93 4.97
CA ARG A 71 11.74 8.32 4.53
C ARG A 71 10.26 8.73 4.40
N LEU A 72 9.43 7.86 3.82
CA LEU A 72 7.98 8.08 3.70
C LEU A 72 7.31 8.10 5.08
N GLN A 73 7.66 7.18 5.97
CA GLN A 73 7.14 7.15 7.34
C GLN A 73 7.52 8.42 8.13
N ALA A 74 8.74 8.94 7.96
CA ALA A 74 9.16 10.20 8.55
C ALA A 74 8.35 11.40 8.03
N GLN A 75 7.76 11.32 6.83
CA GLN A 75 6.82 12.29 6.29
C GLN A 75 5.36 12.06 6.73
N GLY A 76 5.11 11.08 7.61
CA GLY A 76 3.78 10.72 8.07
C GLY A 76 2.96 9.91 7.05
N VAL A 77 3.61 9.32 6.05
CA VAL A 77 2.95 8.43 5.07
C VAL A 77 2.97 6.99 5.60
N PRO A 78 1.82 6.34 5.82
CA PRO A 78 1.77 4.94 6.20
C PRO A 78 2.38 4.03 5.12
N VAL A 79 3.27 3.13 5.54
CA VAL A 79 3.98 2.19 4.65
C VAL A 79 3.93 0.77 5.21
N THR A 80 3.70 -0.21 4.33
CA THR A 80 3.99 -1.63 4.59
C THR A 80 5.11 -2.09 3.66
N VAL A 81 6.19 -2.62 4.23
CA VAL A 81 7.24 -3.31 3.47
C VAL A 81 7.05 -4.81 3.64
N ALA A 82 6.95 -5.55 2.54
CA ALA A 82 6.67 -6.98 2.56
C ALA A 82 7.41 -7.72 1.45
N ASN A 83 7.51 -9.05 1.57
CA ASN A 83 7.98 -9.90 0.47
C ASN A 83 6.92 -9.94 -0.65
N PHE A 84 7.34 -10.05 -1.91
CA PHE A 84 6.43 -10.17 -3.05
C PHE A 84 5.40 -11.30 -2.92
N VAL A 85 5.72 -12.42 -2.25
CA VAL A 85 4.76 -13.54 -2.07
C VAL A 85 3.48 -13.13 -1.32
N SER A 86 3.53 -12.03 -0.56
CA SER A 86 2.39 -11.47 0.16
C SER A 86 1.48 -10.60 -0.70
N TRP A 87 1.76 -10.41 -2.01
CA TRP A 87 1.01 -9.49 -2.87
C TRP A 87 -0.51 -9.75 -2.82
N SER A 88 -0.91 -11.02 -2.78
CA SER A 88 -2.31 -11.43 -2.84
C SER A 88 -3.04 -11.10 -1.53
N SER A 89 -2.46 -11.44 -0.37
CA SER A 89 -3.06 -11.12 0.93
C SER A 89 -3.08 -9.63 1.19
N LEU A 90 -2.02 -8.90 0.81
CA LEU A 90 -1.97 -7.45 0.93
C LEU A 90 -3.03 -6.75 0.06
N ALA A 91 -3.35 -7.29 -1.11
CA ALA A 91 -4.46 -6.78 -1.93
C ALA A 91 -5.81 -6.95 -1.23
N ASP A 92 -6.06 -8.08 -0.57
CA ASP A 92 -7.30 -8.34 0.19
C ASP A 92 -7.41 -7.40 1.40
N GLU A 93 -6.32 -7.23 2.14
CA GLU A 93 -6.25 -6.31 3.28
C GLU A 93 -6.48 -4.85 2.86
N ALA A 94 -5.79 -4.42 1.80
CA ALA A 94 -5.93 -3.08 1.23
C ALA A 94 -7.37 -2.84 0.75
N ALA A 95 -7.98 -3.81 0.08
CA ALA A 95 -9.34 -3.70 -0.40
C ALA A 95 -10.36 -3.65 0.76
N THR A 96 -10.14 -4.44 1.80
CA THR A 96 -10.96 -4.42 3.02
C THR A 96 -10.88 -3.05 3.70
N ALA A 97 -9.67 -2.50 3.84
CA ALA A 97 -9.48 -1.19 4.45
C ALA A 97 -10.04 -0.05 3.58
N TYR A 98 -9.95 -0.17 2.26
CA TYR A 98 -10.55 0.78 1.31
C TYR A 98 -12.08 0.79 1.41
N LYS A 99 -12.71 -0.39 1.39
CA LYS A 99 -14.18 -0.54 1.51
C LYS A 99 -14.71 -0.08 2.88
N ALA A 100 -13.90 -0.24 3.93
CA ALA A 100 -14.21 0.28 5.27
C ALA A 100 -14.00 1.81 5.39
N GLY A 101 -13.57 2.49 4.32
CA GLY A 101 -13.28 3.93 4.35
C GLY A 101 -12.05 4.31 5.16
N ARG A 102 -11.20 3.35 5.54
CA ARG A 102 -9.94 3.60 6.27
C ARG A 102 -8.81 4.00 5.32
N LEU A 103 -8.85 3.52 4.07
CA LEU A 103 -7.91 3.90 3.00
C LEU A 103 -8.67 4.55 1.84
N LYS A 104 -8.07 5.56 1.23
CA LYS A 104 -8.60 6.19 -0.01
C LYS A 104 -7.62 6.21 -1.16
N THR A 105 -6.33 6.07 -0.89
CA THR A 105 -5.28 6.11 -1.91
C THR A 105 -4.31 4.97 -1.67
N ILE A 106 -4.19 4.08 -2.66
CA ILE A 106 -3.27 2.96 -2.64
C ILE A 106 -2.16 3.23 -3.65
N ILE A 107 -0.92 3.11 -3.18
CA ILE A 107 0.29 3.26 -3.98
C ILE A 107 1.13 2.01 -3.82
N LEU A 108 1.66 1.49 -4.92
CA LEU A 108 2.47 0.27 -4.94
C LEU A 108 3.87 0.59 -5.47
N VAL A 109 4.89 0.01 -4.85
CA VAL A 109 6.26 0.02 -5.38
C VAL A 109 6.81 -1.38 -5.26
N GLY A 110 7.50 -1.87 -6.29
CA GLY A 110 8.10 -3.20 -6.29
C GLY A 110 9.52 -3.14 -6.82
N HIS A 111 10.42 -3.94 -6.25
CA HIS A 111 11.75 -4.17 -6.80
C HIS A 111 11.92 -5.63 -7.22
N SER A 112 12.53 -5.89 -8.37
CA SER A 112 12.84 -7.25 -8.85
C SER A 112 11.57 -8.10 -8.92
N SER A 113 11.46 -9.23 -8.22
CA SER A 113 10.23 -10.04 -8.16
C SER A 113 9.04 -9.29 -7.55
N GLY A 114 9.29 -8.28 -6.71
CA GLY A 114 8.25 -7.38 -6.24
C GLY A 114 7.69 -6.51 -7.35
N ALA A 115 8.53 -6.05 -8.29
CA ALA A 115 8.08 -5.35 -9.50
C ALA A 115 7.31 -6.30 -10.42
N THR A 116 7.74 -7.55 -10.52
CA THR A 116 7.02 -8.60 -11.27
C THR A 116 5.61 -8.84 -10.72
N ALA A 117 5.42 -8.78 -9.41
CA ALA A 117 4.12 -9.02 -8.78
C ALA A 117 3.12 -7.86 -8.92
N LEU A 118 3.58 -6.66 -9.32
CA LEU A 118 2.71 -5.48 -9.37
C LEU A 118 1.50 -5.64 -10.30
N PRO A 119 1.63 -6.12 -11.56
CA PRO A 119 0.47 -6.33 -12.43
C PRO A 119 -0.60 -7.23 -11.82
N ASP A 120 -0.20 -8.29 -11.12
CA ASP A 120 -1.14 -9.23 -10.48
C ASP A 120 -1.85 -8.59 -9.28
N MET A 121 -1.11 -7.85 -8.45
CA MET A 121 -1.69 -7.10 -7.34
C MET A 121 -2.66 -6.01 -7.82
N ILE A 122 -2.31 -5.29 -8.90
CA ILE A 122 -3.17 -4.29 -9.53
C ILE A 122 -4.44 -4.94 -10.07
N ALA A 123 -4.30 -6.05 -10.80
CA ALA A 123 -5.44 -6.77 -11.36
C ALA A 123 -6.40 -7.25 -10.27
N LYS A 124 -5.88 -7.80 -9.18
CA LYS A 124 -6.70 -8.22 -8.04
C LYS A 124 -7.40 -7.04 -7.37
N LEU A 125 -6.71 -5.94 -7.11
CA LEU A 125 -7.32 -4.73 -6.54
C LEU A 125 -8.43 -4.17 -7.45
N ASN A 126 -8.19 -4.09 -8.76
CA ASN A 126 -9.18 -3.66 -9.74
C ASN A 126 -10.41 -4.59 -9.77
N GLN A 127 -10.22 -5.92 -9.75
CA GLN A 127 -11.31 -6.89 -9.65
C GLN A 127 -12.14 -6.70 -8.37
N LEU A 128 -11.49 -6.30 -7.26
CA LEU A 128 -12.15 -6.01 -5.99
C LEU A 128 -12.83 -4.62 -5.95
N GLY A 129 -12.78 -3.86 -7.05
CA GLY A 129 -13.37 -2.52 -7.17
C GLY A 129 -12.52 -1.41 -6.54
N VAL A 130 -11.21 -1.64 -6.39
CA VAL A 130 -10.29 -0.75 -5.67
C VAL A 130 -9.27 -0.16 -6.63
N PRO A 131 -9.23 1.17 -6.81
CA PRO A 131 -8.31 1.82 -7.73
C PRO A 131 -6.90 1.89 -7.15
N VAL A 132 -5.89 1.68 -8.01
CA VAL A 132 -4.48 1.94 -7.69
C VAL A 132 -4.10 3.30 -8.26
N LYS A 133 -3.65 4.21 -7.39
CA LYS A 133 -3.31 5.59 -7.80
C LYS A 133 -1.98 5.65 -8.54
N LEU A 134 -0.99 4.92 -8.05
CA LEU A 134 0.35 4.89 -8.59
C LEU A 134 0.95 3.51 -8.36
N ALA A 135 1.62 2.98 -9.37
CA ALA A 135 2.48 1.82 -9.26
C ALA A 135 3.87 2.16 -9.83
N ILE A 136 4.94 1.81 -9.12
CA ILE A 136 6.32 1.98 -9.60
C ILE A 136 7.04 0.64 -9.55
N GLY A 137 7.40 0.11 -10.71
CA GLY A 137 8.29 -1.05 -10.84
C GLY A 137 9.75 -0.61 -10.94
N LEU A 138 10.61 -1.22 -10.15
CA LEU A 138 12.07 -1.12 -10.22
C LEU A 138 12.62 -2.45 -10.73
N ASP A 139 13.01 -2.46 -12.00
CA ASP A 139 13.73 -3.53 -12.69
C ASP A 139 13.14 -4.93 -12.48
N SER A 140 11.92 -5.17 -13.00
CA SER A 140 11.27 -6.48 -12.94
C SER A 140 12.14 -7.58 -13.55
N VAL A 141 12.19 -8.76 -12.92
CA VAL A 141 12.98 -9.91 -13.40
C VAL A 141 12.23 -10.79 -14.41
N PHE A 142 10.95 -10.53 -14.62
CA PHE A 142 10.13 -11.21 -15.64
C PHE A 142 9.36 -10.20 -16.48
N LYS A 143 9.00 -10.64 -17.68
CA LYS A 143 8.13 -9.90 -18.58
C LYS A 143 6.76 -9.69 -17.93
N THR A 144 6.44 -8.43 -17.70
CA THR A 144 5.19 -8.00 -17.09
C THR A 144 4.26 -7.39 -18.13
N LYS A 145 2.98 -7.77 -18.06
CA LYS A 145 1.91 -7.22 -18.90
C LYS A 145 0.82 -6.65 -17.99
N LEU A 146 0.44 -5.40 -18.22
CA LEU A 146 -0.68 -4.77 -17.51
C LEU A 146 -1.98 -5.11 -18.23
N SER A 147 -2.76 -6.04 -17.66
CA SER A 147 -4.11 -6.39 -18.10
C SER A 147 -5.15 -5.36 -17.66
N THR A 148 -4.89 -4.67 -16.55
CA THR A 148 -5.75 -3.67 -15.92
C THR A 148 -4.91 -2.47 -15.46
N GLY A 149 -5.56 -1.49 -14.83
CA GLY A 149 -5.02 -0.14 -14.68
C GLY A 149 -4.63 0.25 -13.26
N ALA A 150 -3.44 0.84 -13.14
CA ALA A 150 -3.23 1.92 -12.19
C ALA A 150 -3.48 3.24 -12.94
N GLU A 151 -3.89 4.31 -12.25
CA GLU A 151 -3.99 5.63 -12.90
C GLU A 151 -2.67 6.05 -13.54
N ARG A 152 -1.55 5.70 -12.89
CA ARG A 152 -0.21 5.77 -13.46
C ARG A 152 0.64 4.58 -13.04
N TYR A 153 1.30 3.96 -14.01
CA TYR A 153 2.34 2.96 -13.81
C TYR A 153 3.65 3.49 -14.35
N ILE A 154 4.71 3.48 -13.54
CA ILE A 154 6.06 3.86 -13.93
C ILE A 154 6.95 2.62 -13.85
N ASN A 155 7.50 2.20 -14.98
CA ASN A 155 8.47 1.12 -15.05
C ASN A 155 9.87 1.72 -15.19
N ILE A 156 10.68 1.68 -14.14
CA ILE A 156 12.09 2.07 -14.19
C ILE A 156 12.90 0.78 -14.33
N TYR A 157 13.53 0.58 -15.48
CA TYR A 157 14.17 -0.69 -15.83
C TYR A 157 15.54 -0.48 -16.47
N ILE A 158 16.39 -1.48 -16.38
CA ILE A 158 17.72 -1.48 -16.99
C ILE A 158 17.61 -2.33 -18.26
N GLY A 159 17.51 -1.69 -19.43
CA GLY A 159 17.17 -2.40 -20.67
C GLY A 159 18.23 -3.39 -21.17
N ASP A 160 19.45 -3.36 -20.65
CA ASP A 160 20.53 -4.35 -20.87
C ASP A 160 20.73 -5.30 -19.68
N GLY A 161 19.87 -5.19 -18.66
CA GLY A 161 19.80 -6.06 -17.49
C GLY A 161 18.61 -7.03 -17.56
N PRO A 162 18.08 -7.48 -16.41
CA PRO A 162 16.93 -8.38 -16.37
C PRO A 162 15.60 -7.66 -16.70
N GLY A 163 15.58 -6.33 -16.63
CA GLY A 163 14.40 -5.52 -16.88
C GLY A 163 14.04 -5.38 -18.35
N GLU A 164 12.74 -5.33 -18.61
CA GLU A 164 12.18 -5.06 -19.93
C GLU A 164 11.08 -3.98 -19.84
N PRO A 165 10.72 -3.34 -20.98
CA PRO A 165 9.54 -2.49 -21.04
C PRO A 165 8.27 -3.27 -20.65
N VAL A 166 7.48 -2.71 -19.73
CA VAL A 166 6.12 -3.20 -19.44
C VAL A 166 5.25 -2.94 -20.66
N ARG A 167 4.41 -3.91 -21.01
CA ARG A 167 3.42 -3.78 -22.09
C ARG A 167 2.01 -3.61 -21.52
N ALA A 168 1.26 -2.67 -22.07
CA ALA A 168 -0.16 -2.53 -21.79
C ALA A 168 -0.98 -3.51 -22.65
N ALA A 169 -1.98 -4.16 -22.07
CA ALA A 169 -2.96 -4.93 -22.81
C ALA A 169 -3.94 -4.01 -23.56
N ALA A 170 -4.63 -4.56 -24.57
CA ALA A 170 -5.75 -3.87 -25.19
C ALA A 170 -6.81 -3.52 -24.11
N GLY A 171 -7.22 -2.25 -24.05
CA GLY A 171 -8.18 -1.78 -23.06
C GLY A 171 -7.57 -1.33 -21.72
N PHE A 172 -6.23 -1.28 -21.58
CA PHE A 172 -5.59 -0.66 -20.41
C PHE A 172 -6.09 0.78 -20.20
N ARG A 173 -6.46 1.10 -18.96
CA ARG A 173 -6.89 2.44 -18.54
C ARG A 173 -5.84 3.01 -17.60
N GLY A 174 -5.31 4.17 -17.92
CA GLY A 174 -4.26 4.84 -17.13
C GLY A 174 -3.09 5.26 -17.99
N LYS A 175 -2.03 5.77 -17.33
CA LYS A 175 -0.78 6.14 -17.98
C LYS A 175 0.31 5.11 -17.69
N LEU A 176 1.05 4.69 -18.72
CA LEU A 176 2.22 3.83 -18.58
C LEU A 176 3.47 4.59 -19.04
N ASP A 177 4.41 4.80 -18.13
CA ASP A 177 5.71 5.41 -18.40
C ASP A 177 6.80 4.33 -18.29
N ASN A 178 7.41 3.94 -19.41
CA ASN A 178 8.61 3.10 -19.43
C ASN A 178 9.86 3.99 -19.43
N VAL A 179 10.73 3.83 -18.44
CA VAL A 179 11.95 4.61 -18.23
C VAL A 179 13.13 3.65 -18.24
N ASP A 180 13.84 3.60 -19.37
CA ASP A 180 15.10 2.88 -19.48
C ASP A 180 16.21 3.71 -18.83
N ILE A 181 16.96 3.10 -17.90
CA ILE A 181 18.11 3.72 -17.24
C ILE A 181 19.44 3.05 -17.61
N ARG A 182 19.47 2.34 -18.75
CA ARG A 182 20.71 1.80 -19.34
C ARG A 182 21.81 2.85 -19.38
N GLY A 183 23.04 2.42 -19.06
CA GLY A 183 24.22 3.29 -19.06
C GLY A 183 24.34 4.25 -17.87
N SER A 184 23.42 4.20 -16.90
CA SER A 184 23.48 5.02 -15.68
C SER A 184 24.51 4.54 -14.65
N GLY A 185 25.12 3.37 -14.85
CA GLY A 185 25.99 2.71 -13.87
C GLY A 185 25.26 2.06 -12.70
N VAL A 186 23.91 2.09 -12.70
CA VAL A 186 23.07 1.41 -11.72
C VAL A 186 22.84 -0.04 -12.15
N GLY A 187 22.99 -0.97 -11.22
CA GLY A 187 22.73 -2.39 -11.45
C GLY A 187 21.41 -2.84 -10.82
N HIS A 188 20.94 -4.03 -11.21
CA HIS A 188 19.70 -4.61 -10.71
C HIS A 188 19.60 -4.56 -9.18
N ILE A 189 20.65 -5.02 -8.47
CA ILE A 189 20.64 -5.08 -6.99
C ILE A 189 20.82 -3.71 -6.34
N SER A 190 21.32 -2.70 -7.05
CA SER A 190 21.59 -1.36 -6.50
C SER A 190 20.55 -0.31 -6.89
N ILE A 191 19.61 -0.61 -7.78
CA ILE A 191 18.61 0.33 -8.27
C ILE A 191 17.73 0.92 -7.15
N ASP A 192 17.33 0.08 -6.20
CA ASP A 192 16.53 0.48 -5.04
C ASP A 192 17.34 1.28 -4.01
N LYS A 193 18.68 1.18 -4.05
CA LYS A 193 19.62 1.87 -3.14
C LYS A 193 20.16 3.16 -3.74
N ASN A 194 20.03 3.35 -5.04
CA ASN A 194 20.54 4.53 -5.71
C ASN A 194 19.75 5.78 -5.28
N GLU A 195 20.45 6.77 -4.71
CA GLU A 195 19.83 7.98 -4.16
C GLU A 195 19.00 8.78 -5.17
N ALA A 196 19.45 8.88 -6.43
CA ALA A 196 18.69 9.60 -7.45
C ALA A 196 17.38 8.88 -7.78
N ILE A 197 17.41 7.54 -7.85
CA ILE A 197 16.21 6.72 -8.04
C ILE A 197 15.28 6.81 -6.82
N GLN A 198 15.80 6.69 -5.60
CA GLN A 198 14.99 6.82 -4.37
C GLN A 198 14.30 8.19 -4.29
N ARG A 199 15.01 9.29 -4.55
CA ARG A 199 14.42 10.63 -4.58
C ARG A 199 13.32 10.74 -5.63
N ARG A 200 13.53 10.16 -6.81
CA ARG A 200 12.51 10.13 -7.86
C ARG A 200 11.28 9.34 -7.43
N VAL A 201 11.46 8.16 -6.85
CA VAL A 201 10.34 7.34 -6.34
C VAL A 201 9.53 8.13 -5.31
N ILE A 202 10.18 8.71 -4.31
CA ILE A 202 9.51 9.50 -3.26
C ILE A 202 8.79 10.71 -3.87
N ALA A 203 9.41 11.45 -4.79
CA ALA A 203 8.78 12.59 -5.45
C ALA A 203 7.53 12.20 -6.25
N GLU A 204 7.54 11.05 -6.92
CA GLU A 204 6.37 10.55 -7.65
C GLU A 204 5.24 10.13 -6.70
N ILE A 205 5.58 9.55 -5.55
CA ILE A 205 4.63 9.23 -4.47
C ILE A 205 4.01 10.50 -3.88
N ASP A 206 4.83 11.48 -3.53
CA ASP A 206 4.38 12.77 -2.99
C ASP A 206 3.42 13.46 -3.98
N ALA A 207 3.79 13.48 -5.27
CA ALA A 207 2.95 14.06 -6.31
C ALA A 207 1.61 13.30 -6.46
N ALA A 208 1.60 11.97 -6.32
CA ALA A 208 0.38 11.18 -6.33
C ALA A 208 -0.52 11.48 -5.12
N ILE A 209 0.06 11.62 -3.93
CA ILE A 209 -0.66 11.99 -2.71
C ILE A 209 -1.29 13.38 -2.85
N MET A 210 -0.53 14.35 -3.35
CA MET A 210 -1.03 15.70 -3.58
C MET A 210 -2.19 15.73 -4.58
N ARG A 211 -2.09 14.96 -5.68
CA ARG A 211 -3.19 14.82 -6.65
C ARG A 211 -4.42 14.12 -6.09
N SER A 212 -4.28 13.22 -5.11
CA SER A 212 -5.42 12.59 -4.43
C SER A 212 -6.15 13.52 -3.46
N ARG A 213 -5.47 14.55 -2.95
CA ARG A 213 -6.06 15.54 -2.04
C ARG A 213 -6.73 16.70 -2.77
N ALA A 214 -6.32 16.97 -4.01
CA ALA A 214 -6.97 17.98 -4.83
C ALA A 214 -8.46 17.63 -5.02
N PRO A 215 -9.39 18.55 -4.76
CA PRO A 215 -10.78 18.36 -5.15
C PRO A 215 -10.81 18.01 -6.64
N ALA A 216 -11.61 17.00 -7.02
CA ALA A 216 -11.87 16.76 -8.43
C ALA A 216 -12.27 18.11 -9.05
N ALA A 217 -11.45 18.64 -9.95
CA ALA A 217 -11.76 19.87 -10.63
C ALA A 217 -13.17 19.67 -11.20
N ARG A 218 -14.13 20.48 -10.76
CA ARG A 218 -15.45 20.49 -11.38
C ARG A 218 -15.17 20.68 -12.85
N VAL A 219 -15.49 19.67 -13.66
CA VAL A 219 -15.58 19.85 -15.10
C VAL A 219 -16.50 21.04 -15.25
N ALA A 220 -15.96 22.18 -15.68
CA ALA A 220 -16.76 23.36 -15.93
C ALA A 220 -17.80 22.94 -16.96
N GLU A 221 -19.04 22.88 -16.51
CA GLU A 221 -20.19 22.67 -17.39
C GLU A 221 -20.08 23.72 -18.50
N PRO A 222 -20.23 23.34 -19.78
CA PRO A 222 -20.20 24.30 -20.87
C PRO A 222 -21.19 25.41 -20.55
N ALA A 223 -20.70 26.65 -20.42
CA ALA A 223 -21.53 27.79 -20.09
C ALA A 223 -22.72 27.83 -21.07
N ALA A 224 -23.93 27.79 -20.52
CA ALA A 224 -25.14 27.94 -21.30
C ALA A 224 -25.04 29.20 -22.18
N PRO A 225 -25.46 29.14 -23.46
CA PRO A 225 -25.38 30.30 -24.34
C PRO A 225 -26.19 31.45 -23.74
N ARG A 226 -25.53 32.61 -23.58
CA ARG A 226 -26.18 33.85 -23.15
C ARG A 226 -27.35 34.16 -24.10
N PRO A 227 -28.54 34.53 -23.60
CA PRO A 227 -29.62 34.96 -24.46
C PRO A 227 -29.17 36.20 -25.25
N ALA A 228 -29.38 36.16 -26.57
CA ALA A 228 -29.11 37.27 -27.45
C ALA A 228 -29.92 38.48 -26.98
N ARG A 229 -29.22 39.61 -26.76
CA ARG A 229 -29.83 40.90 -26.49
C ARG A 229 -30.66 41.29 -27.72
N ALA A 230 -31.98 41.25 -27.59
CA ALA A 230 -32.91 41.76 -28.60
C ALA A 230 -32.56 43.22 -28.89
N ALA A 231 -32.24 43.51 -30.15
CA ALA A 231 -32.07 44.87 -30.64
C ALA A 231 -33.43 45.57 -30.53
N ALA A 232 -33.50 46.61 -29.70
CA ALA A 232 -34.63 47.51 -29.66
C ALA A 232 -34.70 48.25 -31.01
N ALA A 233 -35.85 48.11 -31.69
CA ALA A 233 -36.21 48.93 -32.82
C ALA A 233 -36.33 50.39 -32.36
N THR A 234 -35.56 51.28 -33.00
CA THR A 234 -35.79 52.72 -32.95
C THR A 234 -36.52 53.11 -34.22
N ASP A 235 -37.82 53.36 -34.10
CA ASP A 235 -38.52 54.28 -34.99
C ASP A 235 -37.98 55.70 -34.74
N PRO A 236 -37.87 56.51 -35.80
CA PRO A 236 -38.51 57.80 -35.71
C PRO A 236 -39.32 58.14 -36.97
N ALA A 237 -40.52 58.64 -36.71
CA ALA A 237 -41.41 59.24 -37.67
C ALA A 237 -40.92 60.62 -38.18
N ARG A 238 -41.52 61.02 -39.32
CA ARG A 238 -41.68 62.36 -39.93
C ARG A 238 -40.68 62.74 -41.04
N ASN A 239 -41.17 62.76 -42.29
CA ASN A 239 -41.92 63.90 -42.84
C ASN A 239 -43.02 63.41 -43.78
#